data_AF-D7NGC1-F1
#
_entry.id   AF-D7NGC1-F1
#
_cell.length_a   1.000
_cell.length_b   1.000
_cell.length_c   1.000
_cell.angle_alpha   90.00
_cell.angle_beta   90.00
_cell.angle_gamma   90.00
#
_symmetry.space_group_name_H-M   'P 1'
#
loop_
_entity.id
_entity.type
_entity.pdbx_description
1 polymer ?
#
loop_
_entity_poly.entity_id
_entity_poly.type
_entity_poly.pdbx_seq_one_letter_code
_entity_poly.pdbx_strand_id
1 'polypeptide(L)'
;MARIDERRKILEAKLKEMSEDGVMKGKPKDTLAFDPPDEDEENEQQEAKKIMPVQGNTPVLQETNAERAREVVHETPTLSLDDYRTRYFHAVRIREKTAFTMNVETLQVLRNVLQDLDERVSMASYIDNILREHLREHKELLNNATARQRRKTTVNI
;
A
#
# COMPACT_ATOMS: atom_id res chain seq x y z
N MET A 1 53.98 -16.65 -22.12
CA MET A 1 52.67 -16.36 -21.49
C MET A 1 52.24 -14.99 -21.98
N ALA A 2 51.05 -14.83 -22.58
CA ALA A 2 50.61 -13.55 -23.17
C ALA A 2 49.11 -13.19 -22.98
N ARG A 3 48.26 -14.18 -22.69
CA ARG A 3 46.79 -14.01 -22.63
C ARG A 3 46.26 -13.18 -21.45
N ILE A 4 47.07 -12.87 -20.44
CA ILE A 4 46.62 -12.13 -19.25
C ILE A 4 46.63 -10.63 -19.53
N ASP A 5 47.71 -10.13 -20.11
CA ASP A 5 47.92 -8.70 -20.33
C ASP A 5 47.09 -8.17 -21.50
N GLU A 6 46.89 -8.98 -22.55
CA GLU A 6 45.89 -8.75 -23.60
C GLU A 6 44.49 -8.57 -22.99
N ARG A 7 44.08 -9.50 -22.10
CA ARG A 7 42.75 -9.46 -21.47
C ARG A 7 42.60 -8.28 -20.50
N ARG A 8 43.66 -7.87 -19.82
CA ARG A 8 43.70 -6.64 -19.01
C ARG A 8 43.52 -5.39 -19.88
N LYS A 9 44.29 -5.27 -20.97
CA LYS A 9 44.20 -4.14 -21.91
C LYS A 9 42.82 -4.00 -22.55
N ILE A 10 42.16 -5.12 -22.89
CA ILE A 10 40.78 -5.14 -23.41
C ILE A 10 39.78 -4.66 -22.34
N LEU A 11 39.95 -5.10 -21.08
CA LEU A 11 39.08 -4.68 -19.97
C LEU A 11 39.25 -3.19 -19.65
N GLU A 12 40.49 -2.70 -19.61
CA GLU A 12 40.84 -1.30 -19.36
C GLU A 12 40.27 -0.37 -20.45
N ALA A 13 40.45 -0.72 -21.73
CA ALA A 13 39.87 0.01 -22.85
C ALA A 13 38.34 0.10 -22.76
N LYS A 14 37.68 -1.02 -22.42
CA LYS A 14 36.22 -1.08 -22.30
C LYS A 14 35.67 -0.36 -21.07
N LEU A 15 36.39 -0.36 -19.95
CA LEU A 15 36.05 0.47 -18.78
C LEU A 15 36.18 1.96 -19.09
N LYS A 16 37.17 2.36 -19.90
CA LYS A 16 37.30 3.74 -20.36
C LYS A 16 36.16 4.13 -21.31
N GLU A 17 35.85 3.30 -22.30
CA GLU A 17 34.70 3.47 -23.21
C GLU A 17 33.40 3.74 -22.42
N MET A 18 33.11 2.90 -21.42
CA MET A 18 31.96 3.05 -20.51
C MET A 18 32.01 4.29 -19.59
N SER A 19 33.14 4.99 -19.50
CA SER A 19 33.29 6.22 -18.71
C SER A 19 33.17 7.51 -19.54
N GLU A 20 33.28 7.39 -20.86
CA GLU A 20 33.16 8.53 -21.79
C GLU A 20 31.75 8.58 -22.41
N ASP A 21 31.08 7.44 -22.58
CA ASP A 21 29.73 7.36 -23.13
C ASP A 21 28.67 7.87 -22.13
N GLY A 22 27.92 8.90 -22.54
CA GLY A 22 26.91 9.58 -21.71
C GLY A 22 27.38 10.80 -20.90
N VAL A 23 28.69 11.11 -20.81
CA VAL A 23 29.18 12.29 -20.08
C VAL A 23 29.04 13.56 -20.92
N MET A 24 27.88 14.21 -20.79
CA MET A 24 27.67 15.58 -21.29
C MET A 24 28.67 16.54 -20.61
N LYS A 25 29.67 17.01 -21.36
CA LYS A 25 30.66 18.01 -20.90
C LYS A 25 30.05 19.41 -20.83
N GLY A 26 29.07 19.58 -19.95
CA GLY A 26 28.56 20.89 -19.56
C GLY A 26 29.68 21.75 -18.99
N LYS A 27 29.73 23.02 -19.40
CA LYS A 27 30.61 24.01 -18.73
C LYS A 27 30.16 24.12 -17.27
N PRO A 28 31.08 24.30 -16.30
CA PRO A 28 30.68 24.64 -14.94
C PRO A 28 29.83 25.91 -14.99
N LYS A 29 28.68 25.89 -14.33
CA LYS A 29 27.90 27.09 -14.04
C LYS A 29 28.40 27.61 -12.70
N ASP A 30 28.86 28.86 -12.67
CA ASP A 30 29.22 29.51 -11.41
C ASP A 30 28.01 29.57 -10.49
N THR A 31 28.19 29.16 -9.24
CA THR A 31 27.16 29.23 -8.20
C THR A 31 27.09 30.66 -7.67
N LEU A 32 26.04 31.38 -8.03
CA LEU A 32 25.74 32.72 -7.50
C LEU A 32 24.50 32.67 -6.61
N ALA A 33 24.65 33.24 -5.41
CA ALA A 33 23.66 33.64 -4.40
C ALA A 33 22.47 32.70 -4.09
N PHE A 34 22.37 32.34 -2.82
CA PHE A 34 21.09 32.08 -2.18
C PHE A 34 20.38 33.44 -2.04
N ASP A 35 19.33 33.65 -2.82
CA ASP A 35 18.55 34.89 -2.86
C ASP A 35 17.12 34.57 -2.41
N PRO A 36 16.76 34.83 -1.14
CA PRO A 36 15.39 34.66 -0.67
C PRO A 36 14.56 35.87 -1.12
N PRO A 37 13.39 35.70 -1.75
CA PRO A 37 12.49 36.82 -1.97
C PRO A 37 11.96 37.32 -0.61
N ASP A 38 12.23 38.58 -0.30
CA ASP A 38 11.78 39.26 0.93
C ASP A 38 10.25 39.42 1.00
N GLU A 39 9.75 39.72 2.20
CA GLU A 39 8.35 40.08 2.44
C GLU A 39 8.08 41.56 2.10
N ASP A 40 7.03 41.83 1.32
CA ASP A 40 6.25 43.08 1.25
C ASP A 40 4.90 42.70 0.58
N GLU A 41 3.77 42.67 1.28
CA GLU A 41 2.85 43.78 1.58
C GLU A 41 2.05 44.33 0.37
N GLU A 42 0.79 43.87 0.23
CA GLU A 42 -0.40 44.64 -0.23
C GLU A 42 -1.62 43.66 -0.31
N ASN A 43 -2.89 43.93 0.02
CA ASN A 43 -3.62 44.76 1.01
C ASN A 43 -5.07 44.95 0.50
N GLU A 44 -5.89 43.90 0.55
CA GLU A 44 -7.37 43.99 0.51
C GLU A 44 -7.90 43.02 1.58
N GLN A 45 -8.50 43.39 2.72
CA GLN A 45 -9.53 44.37 3.11
C GLN A 45 -10.99 44.02 2.75
N GLN A 46 -11.77 43.83 3.82
CA GLN A 46 -13.24 43.96 3.95
C GLN A 46 -14.11 42.78 3.42
N GLU A 47 -15.24 42.41 4.03
CA GLU A 47 -15.80 42.78 5.35
C GLU A 47 -16.69 41.66 5.97
N ALA A 48 -16.55 41.46 7.29
CA ALA A 48 -17.58 41.25 8.32
C ALA A 48 -18.84 40.32 8.20
N LYS A 49 -19.23 39.78 9.37
CA LYS A 49 -20.59 39.36 9.84
C LYS A 49 -21.16 38.02 9.29
N LYS A 50 -21.94 37.17 10.00
CA LYS A 50 -22.40 37.08 11.44
C LYS A 50 -23.24 35.76 11.64
N ILE A 51 -23.52 35.39 12.89
CA ILE A 51 -24.59 34.47 13.42
C ILE A 51 -24.26 32.95 13.47
N MET A 52 -24.73 32.29 14.55
CA MET A 52 -24.70 30.83 14.80
C MET A 52 -26.12 30.18 14.65
N PRO A 53 -26.58 29.16 15.41
CA PRO A 53 -26.93 27.86 14.81
C PRO A 53 -28.42 27.45 14.94
N VAL A 54 -28.83 26.38 14.24
CA VAL A 54 -30.17 25.76 14.37
C VAL A 54 -30.05 24.22 14.35
N GLN A 55 -30.85 23.54 15.18
CA GLN A 55 -30.97 22.07 15.26
C GLN A 55 -32.04 21.54 14.28
N GLY A 56 -31.95 20.25 13.92
CA GLY A 56 -33.02 19.53 13.21
C GLY A 56 -33.09 18.07 13.66
N ASN A 57 -34.13 17.70 14.41
CA ASN A 57 -34.44 16.32 14.78
C ASN A 57 -35.42 15.69 13.78
N THR A 58 -35.25 14.41 13.45
CA THR A 58 -36.34 13.40 13.46
C THR A 58 -35.76 11.97 13.35
N PRO A 59 -36.47 10.90 13.80
CA PRO A 59 -35.85 9.60 14.07
C PRO A 59 -36.48 8.38 13.33
N VAL A 60 -35.73 7.27 13.33
CA VAL A 60 -36.16 5.85 13.39
C VAL A 60 -37.18 5.33 12.36
N LEU A 61 -36.79 4.25 11.67
CA LEU A 61 -37.69 3.21 11.15
C LEU A 61 -37.38 1.89 11.87
N GLN A 62 -38.41 1.10 12.20
CA GLN A 62 -38.30 -0.13 13.00
C GLN A 62 -38.31 -1.42 12.17
N GLU A 63 -37.90 -2.51 12.83
CA GLU A 63 -37.69 -3.85 12.28
C GLU A 63 -38.95 -4.53 11.74
N THR A 64 -38.74 -5.50 10.83
CA THR A 64 -39.55 -6.74 10.80
C THR A 64 -38.68 -7.98 10.64
N ASN A 65 -38.92 -8.97 11.50
CA ASN A 65 -38.43 -10.36 11.42
C ASN A 65 -39.13 -11.08 10.23
N ALA A 66 -38.73 -12.23 9.65
CA ALA A 66 -37.68 -13.25 9.86
C ALA A 66 -37.31 -13.84 8.46
N GLU A 67 -36.70 -15.02 8.19
CA GLU A 67 -36.32 -16.22 8.96
C GLU A 67 -35.24 -17.03 8.18
N ARG A 68 -34.35 -17.75 8.89
CA ARG A 68 -33.91 -19.16 8.66
C ARG A 68 -32.41 -19.39 8.86
N ALA A 69 -32.03 -19.84 10.06
CA ALA A 69 -30.64 -20.02 10.45
C ALA A 69 -29.96 -21.27 9.86
N ARG A 70 -28.80 -21.07 9.21
CA ARG A 70 -27.69 -22.05 9.10
C ARG A 70 -26.32 -21.34 9.02
N GLU A 71 -26.14 -20.25 9.76
CA GLU A 71 -24.81 -19.70 9.94
C GLU A 71 -24.01 -20.62 10.87
N VAL A 72 -22.89 -21.15 10.37
CA VAL A 72 -21.85 -21.70 11.23
C VAL A 72 -21.21 -20.50 11.90
N VAL A 73 -21.65 -20.21 13.13
CA VAL A 73 -21.04 -19.19 13.98
C VAL A 73 -19.65 -19.71 14.36
N HIS A 74 -18.68 -19.47 13.47
CA HIS A 74 -17.32 -19.24 13.89
C HIS A 74 -17.38 -18.07 14.86
N GLU A 75 -17.04 -18.34 16.13
CA GLU A 75 -16.89 -17.32 17.15
C GLU A 75 -15.79 -16.37 16.69
N THR A 76 -16.19 -15.30 16.00
CA THR A 76 -15.29 -14.20 15.68
C THR A 76 -14.79 -13.66 17.01
N PRO A 77 -13.47 -13.57 17.24
CA PRO A 77 -12.97 -12.85 18.39
C PRO A 77 -13.59 -11.45 18.37
N THR A 78 -13.89 -10.88 19.53
CA THR A 78 -14.34 -9.49 19.64
C THR A 78 -13.14 -8.55 19.45
N LEU A 79 -12.59 -8.57 18.23
CA LEU A 79 -11.45 -7.80 17.76
C LEU A 79 -11.70 -6.32 18.06
N SER A 80 -10.90 -5.69 18.93
CA SER A 80 -10.99 -4.25 19.12
C SER A 80 -10.63 -3.54 17.82
N LEU A 81 -11.23 -2.36 17.57
CA LEU A 81 -10.82 -1.52 16.45
C LEU A 81 -9.31 -1.21 16.53
N ASP A 82 -8.75 -1.06 17.73
CA ASP A 82 -7.32 -0.80 17.93
C ASP A 82 -6.43 -2.02 17.58
N ASP A 83 -6.88 -3.23 17.92
CA ASP A 83 -6.22 -4.46 17.46
C ASP A 83 -6.35 -4.66 15.95
N TYR A 84 -7.41 -4.11 15.33
CA TYR A 84 -7.59 -4.10 13.88
C TYR A 84 -6.60 -3.12 13.23
N ARG A 85 -6.48 -1.88 13.75
CA ARG A 85 -5.46 -0.91 13.31
C ARG A 85 -4.07 -1.53 13.33
N THR A 86 -3.72 -2.14 14.46
CA THR A 86 -2.39 -2.73 14.70
C THR A 86 -2.09 -3.91 13.76
N ARG A 87 -3.10 -4.63 13.27
CA ARG A 87 -2.94 -5.76 12.33
C ARG A 87 -3.02 -5.37 10.85
N TYR A 88 -3.83 -4.39 10.49
CA TYR A 88 -4.18 -4.11 9.08
C TYR A 88 -3.76 -2.73 8.58
N PHE A 89 -3.54 -1.76 9.47
CA PHE A 89 -3.18 -0.38 9.12
C PHE A 89 -1.70 -0.05 9.39
N HIS A 90 -0.80 -1.01 9.24
CA HIS A 90 0.64 -0.75 9.22
C HIS A 90 1.20 -0.62 7.77
N ALA A 91 2.03 0.39 7.52
CA ALA A 91 2.65 0.60 6.21
C ALA A 91 3.73 -0.45 5.92
N VAL A 92 3.57 -1.23 4.84
CA VAL A 92 4.51 -2.29 4.44
C VAL A 92 5.25 -1.90 3.17
N ARG A 93 6.60 -2.00 3.19
CA ARG A 93 7.44 -1.78 2.01
C ARG A 93 7.45 -3.00 1.10
N ILE A 94 6.40 -3.13 0.29
CA ILE A 94 6.30 -4.10 -0.81
C ILE A 94 7.42 -3.82 -1.82
N ARG A 95 8.45 -4.67 -1.84
CA ARG A 95 9.62 -4.54 -2.74
C ARG A 95 9.31 -5.04 -4.14
N GLU A 96 8.69 -6.21 -4.23
CA GLU A 96 8.29 -6.88 -5.46
C GLU A 96 6.78 -6.70 -5.61
N LYS A 97 6.37 -5.96 -6.65
CA LYS A 97 4.98 -5.54 -6.84
C LYS A 97 4.39 -6.29 -8.04
N THR A 98 3.36 -7.09 -7.81
CA THR A 98 2.58 -7.74 -8.86
C THR A 98 1.33 -6.92 -9.19
N ALA A 99 0.81 -7.09 -10.40
CA ALA A 99 -0.54 -6.65 -10.76
C ALA A 99 -1.49 -7.86 -10.68
N PHE A 100 -2.69 -7.66 -10.15
CA PHE A 100 -3.76 -8.66 -10.10
C PHE A 100 -5.10 -7.97 -10.36
N THR A 101 -6.10 -8.72 -10.81
CA THR A 101 -7.46 -8.24 -11.02
C THR A 101 -8.31 -8.43 -9.77
N MET A 102 -9.20 -7.48 -9.50
CA MET A 102 -10.13 -7.50 -8.37
C MET A 102 -11.45 -6.83 -8.79
N ASN A 103 -12.57 -7.20 -8.15
CA ASN A 103 -13.83 -6.50 -8.35
C ASN A 103 -13.70 -5.02 -7.91
N VAL A 104 -14.23 -4.11 -8.74
CA VAL A 104 -14.28 -2.67 -8.48
C VAL A 104 -15.05 -2.36 -7.19
N GLU A 105 -16.13 -3.11 -6.92
CA GLU A 105 -16.94 -2.98 -5.71
C GLU A 105 -16.10 -3.27 -4.45
N THR A 106 -15.32 -4.36 -4.47
CA THR A 106 -14.40 -4.72 -3.37
C THR A 106 -13.32 -3.66 -3.18
N LEU A 107 -12.75 -3.13 -4.28
CA LEU A 107 -11.77 -2.04 -4.22
C LEU A 107 -12.36 -0.75 -3.63
N GLN A 108 -13.64 -0.46 -3.91
CA GLN A 108 -14.33 0.70 -3.36
C GLN A 108 -14.66 0.53 -1.87
N VAL A 109 -15.11 -0.66 -1.42
CA VAL A 109 -15.30 -0.95 0.02
C VAL A 109 -13.98 -0.76 0.78
N LEU A 110 -12.87 -1.30 0.26
CA LEU A 110 -11.54 -1.13 0.85
C LEU A 110 -11.08 0.34 0.87
N ARG A 111 -11.51 1.15 -0.12
CA ARG A 111 -11.24 2.60 -0.15
C ARG A 111 -12.04 3.34 0.91
N ASN A 112 -13.34 3.08 1.01
CA ASN A 112 -14.21 3.69 2.02
C ASN A 112 -13.65 3.44 3.43
N VAL A 113 -13.29 2.20 3.77
CA VAL A 113 -12.73 1.86 5.11
C VAL A 113 -11.48 2.69 5.47
N LEU A 114 -10.59 3.00 4.52
CA LEU A 114 -9.44 3.87 4.79
C LEU A 114 -9.82 5.36 4.91
N GLN A 115 -10.84 5.81 4.18
CA GLN A 115 -11.29 7.21 4.20
C GLN A 115 -12.16 7.50 5.44
N ASP A 116 -13.09 6.62 5.77
CA ASP A 116 -14.04 6.74 6.88
C ASP A 116 -13.35 6.66 8.26
N LEU A 117 -12.11 6.16 8.31
CA LEU A 117 -11.28 6.04 9.51
C LEU A 117 -10.07 7.00 9.56
N ASP A 118 -9.90 7.89 8.56
CA ASP A 118 -8.73 8.78 8.31
C ASP A 118 -7.36 8.05 8.31
N GLU A 119 -7.32 6.82 7.81
CA GLU A 119 -6.13 5.98 7.87
C GLU A 119 -5.17 6.25 6.70
N ARG A 120 -4.02 6.84 7.01
CA ARG A 120 -3.02 7.33 6.02
C ARG A 120 -2.18 6.21 5.38
N VAL A 121 -2.69 4.99 5.38
CA VAL A 121 -2.04 3.78 4.86
C VAL A 121 -2.29 3.66 3.37
N SER A 122 -1.26 3.28 2.60
CA SER A 122 -1.45 3.07 1.16
C SER A 122 -2.37 1.87 0.91
N MET A 123 -3.32 2.01 -0.02
CA MET A 123 -4.25 0.95 -0.47
C MET A 123 -3.54 -0.40 -0.70
N ALA A 124 -2.37 -0.35 -1.34
CA ALA A 124 -1.57 -1.56 -1.61
C ALA A 124 -1.05 -2.22 -0.33
N SER A 125 -0.64 -1.45 0.69
CA SER A 125 -0.26 -2.01 2.00
C SER A 125 -1.45 -2.61 2.72
N TYR A 126 -2.60 -1.93 2.75
CA TYR A 126 -3.80 -2.45 3.43
C TYR A 126 -4.26 -3.80 2.83
N ILE A 127 -4.31 -3.91 1.49
CA ILE A 127 -4.62 -5.18 0.81
C ILE A 127 -3.57 -6.25 1.11
N ASP A 128 -2.27 -5.92 1.03
CA ASP A 128 -1.18 -6.85 1.33
C ASP A 128 -1.25 -7.35 2.79
N ASN A 129 -1.64 -6.50 3.74
CA ASN A 129 -1.85 -6.87 5.14
C ASN A 129 -3.04 -7.84 5.30
N ILE A 130 -4.18 -7.56 4.68
CA ILE A 130 -5.36 -8.47 4.69
C ILE A 130 -4.98 -9.84 4.15
N LEU A 131 -4.32 -9.89 2.99
CA LEU A 131 -3.92 -11.15 2.35
C LEU A 131 -2.88 -11.90 3.20
N ARG A 132 -1.92 -11.20 3.84
CA ARG A 132 -0.95 -11.80 4.76
C ARG A 132 -1.61 -12.42 5.98
N GLU A 133 -2.57 -11.73 6.60
CA GLU A 133 -3.22 -12.22 7.83
C GLU A 133 -4.12 -13.43 7.52
N HIS A 134 -4.93 -13.35 6.45
CA HIS A 134 -5.75 -14.47 5.98
C HIS A 134 -4.89 -15.73 5.72
N LEU A 135 -3.78 -15.58 5.01
CA LEU A 135 -2.84 -16.68 4.73
C LEU A 135 -2.08 -17.17 5.97
N ARG A 136 -1.91 -16.33 7.01
CA ARG A 136 -1.29 -16.71 8.28
C ARG A 136 -2.25 -17.55 9.12
N GLU A 137 -3.47 -17.09 9.28
CA GLU A 137 -4.55 -17.75 10.02
C GLU A 137 -4.90 -19.12 9.41
N HIS A 138 -5.09 -19.17 8.09
CA HIS A 138 -5.51 -20.39 7.39
C HIS A 138 -4.35 -21.33 7.06
N LYS A 139 -3.11 -20.99 7.45
CA LYS A 139 -1.87 -21.71 7.09
C LYS A 139 -1.94 -23.21 7.41
N GLU A 140 -2.43 -23.58 8.59
CA GLU A 140 -2.47 -25.00 9.00
C GLU A 140 -3.53 -25.79 8.25
N LEU A 141 -4.71 -25.19 8.02
CA LEU A 141 -5.79 -25.79 7.22
C LEU A 141 -5.32 -26.07 5.80
N LEU A 142 -4.71 -25.07 5.15
CA LEU A 142 -4.19 -25.16 3.78
C LEU A 142 -3.05 -26.19 3.66
N ASN A 143 -2.14 -26.24 4.64
CA ASN A 143 -1.07 -27.24 4.69
C ASN A 143 -1.61 -28.66 4.87
N ASN A 144 -2.58 -28.85 5.77
CA ASN A 144 -3.21 -30.15 6.02
C ASN A 144 -4.00 -30.65 4.80
N ALA A 145 -4.74 -29.76 4.13
CA ALA A 145 -5.44 -30.08 2.88
C ALA A 145 -4.44 -30.48 1.77
N THR A 146 -3.37 -29.70 1.60
CA THR A 146 -2.31 -29.98 0.61
C THR A 146 -1.59 -31.30 0.89
N ALA A 147 -1.26 -31.60 2.15
CA ALA A 147 -0.63 -32.86 2.54
C ALA A 147 -1.55 -34.07 2.28
N ARG A 148 -2.86 -33.95 2.57
CA ARG A 148 -3.86 -34.97 2.24
C ARG A 148 -3.98 -35.18 0.72
N GLN A 149 -3.97 -34.12 -0.07
CA GLN A 149 -4.07 -34.22 -1.53
C GLN A 149 -2.84 -34.89 -2.15
N ARG A 150 -1.62 -34.52 -1.73
CA ARG A 150 -0.38 -35.19 -2.18
C ARG A 150 -0.42 -36.70 -1.91
N ARG A 151 -0.83 -37.12 -0.70
CA ARG A 151 -0.98 -38.55 -0.37
C ARG A 151 -1.99 -39.27 -1.27
N LYS A 152 -3.12 -38.65 -1.61
CA LYS A 152 -4.09 -39.22 -2.57
C LYS A 152 -3.49 -39.41 -3.95
N THR A 153 -2.75 -38.42 -4.45
CA THR A 153 -2.10 -38.51 -5.77
C THR A 153 -1.06 -39.63 -5.80
N THR A 154 -0.20 -39.75 -4.78
CA THR A 154 0.85 -40.79 -4.73
C THR A 154 0.32 -42.22 -4.52
N VAL A 155 -0.92 -42.40 -4.07
CA VAL A 155 -1.55 -43.74 -3.91
C VAL A 155 -2.34 -44.18 -5.16
N ASN A 156 -2.60 -43.25 -6.10
CA ASN A 156 -3.29 -43.50 -7.36
C ASN A 156 -2.33 -43.54 -8.58
N ILE A 157 -1.04 -43.81 -8.35
CA ILE A 157 0.03 -43.95 -9.35
C ILE A 157 0.74 -45.28 -9.11
#